data_AF-A0A424XZ26-F1
#
_entry.id   AF-A0A424XZ26-F1
#
_cell.length_a   1.000
_cell.length_b   1.000
_cell.length_c   1.000
_cell.angle_alpha   90.00
_cell.angle_beta   90.00
_cell.angle_gamma   90.00
#
_symmetry.space_group_name_H-M   'P 1'
#
loop_
_entity.id
_entity.type
_entity.pdbx_description
1 polymer ?
#
loop_
_entity_poly.entity_id
_entity_poly.type
_entity_poly.pdbx_seq_one_letter_code
_entity_poly.pdbx_strand_id
1 'polypeptide(L)'
;MPYITTDRREAFDEAIDKLAVQVQNEGELNYCIYKLSRRIIDRIGESYSNLSMCSSAMEHAKLEWYRKQLSPYEDQKIKENGDI
;
A
#
# COMPACT_ATOMS: atom_id res chain seq x y z
N MET A 1 -3.68 6.89 -3.58
CA MET A 1 -5.14 6.84 -3.81
C MET A 1 -5.65 8.22 -4.21
N PRO A 2 -6.51 8.34 -5.23
CA PRO A 2 -6.92 9.65 -5.78
C PRO A 2 -7.77 10.50 -4.82
N TYR A 3 -8.41 9.89 -3.83
CA TYR A 3 -9.34 10.56 -2.91
C TYR A 3 -8.70 11.14 -1.64
N ILE A 4 -7.43 10.87 -1.35
CA ILE A 4 -6.71 11.53 -0.25
C ILE A 4 -6.12 12.86 -0.76
N THR A 5 -6.39 13.96 -0.05
CA THR A 5 -5.89 15.31 -0.38
C THR A 5 -4.38 15.39 -0.26
N THR A 6 -3.74 16.34 -0.95
CA THR A 6 -2.28 16.51 -0.94
C THR A 6 -1.75 16.73 0.48
N ASP A 7 -2.31 17.67 1.24
CA ASP A 7 -1.89 17.94 2.63
C ASP A 7 -1.94 16.71 3.53
N ARG A 8 -2.92 15.81 3.29
CA ARG A 8 -3.03 14.57 4.05
C ARG A 8 -2.00 13.53 3.63
N ARG A 9 -1.51 13.54 2.39
CA ARG A 9 -0.39 12.68 1.96
C ARG A 9 0.91 13.17 2.57
N GLU A 10 1.16 14.48 2.49
CA GLU A 10 2.36 15.12 3.04
C GLU A 10 2.52 14.87 4.54
N ALA A 11 1.40 14.81 5.27
CA ALA A 11 1.39 14.46 6.69
C ALA A 11 1.90 13.04 7.00
N PHE A 12 2.00 12.15 5.99
CA PHE A 12 2.49 10.79 6.12
C PHE A 12 3.83 10.55 5.44
N ASP A 13 4.18 11.33 4.41
CA ASP A 13 5.33 11.08 3.55
C ASP A 13 6.64 11.00 4.35
N GLU A 14 6.87 11.88 5.33
CA GLU A 14 8.09 11.83 6.16
C GLU A 14 8.24 10.49 6.92
N ALA A 15 7.14 9.96 7.46
CA ALA A 15 7.16 8.69 8.18
C ALA A 15 7.30 7.49 7.22
N ILE A 16 6.69 7.59 6.03
CA ILE A 16 6.80 6.59 4.98
C ILE A 16 8.23 6.50 4.46
N ASP A 17 8.87 7.64 4.18
CA ASP A 17 10.25 7.69 3.69
C ASP A 17 11.23 7.06 4.69
N LYS A 18 11.07 7.39 5.98
CA LYS A 18 11.87 6.78 7.05
C LYS A 18 11.69 5.26 7.11
N LEU A 19 10.46 4.77 6.94
CA LEU A 19 10.18 3.34 6.96
C LEU A 19 10.70 2.62 5.70
N ALA A 20 10.59 3.25 4.53
CA ALA A 20 11.00 2.70 3.24
C ALA A 20 12.51 2.37 3.21
N VAL A 21 13.34 3.17 3.87
CA VAL A 21 14.79 2.91 4.00
C VAL A 21 15.09 1.63 4.81
N GLN A 22 14.19 1.24 5.71
CA GLN A 22 14.39 0.10 6.62
C GLN A 22 13.84 -1.21 6.06
N VAL A 23 12.80 -1.17 5.22
CA VAL A 23 12.14 -2.37 4.67
C VAL A 23 12.97 -2.94 3.51
N GLN A 24 13.44 -4.17 3.66
CA GLN A 24 14.38 -4.79 2.72
C GLN A 24 13.76 -5.91 1.88
N ASN A 25 12.63 -6.46 2.30
CA ASN A 25 12.00 -7.59 1.63
C ASN A 25 10.47 -7.57 1.76
N GLU A 26 9.83 -8.47 1.01
CA GLU A 26 8.37 -8.62 0.96
C GLU A 26 7.78 -8.94 2.34
N GLY A 27 8.43 -9.80 3.13
CA GLY A 27 7.96 -10.19 4.46
C GLY A 27 7.90 -9.00 5.43
N GLU A 28 8.89 -8.13 5.39
CA GLU A 28 8.94 -6.91 6.20
C GLU A 28 7.90 -5.89 5.77
N LEU A 29 7.66 -5.73 4.46
CA LEU A 29 6.59 -4.88 3.96
C LEU A 29 5.22 -5.37 4.45
N ASN A 30 4.97 -6.68 4.34
CA ASN A 30 3.76 -7.31 4.84
C ASN A 30 3.59 -7.11 6.35
N TYR A 31 4.67 -7.25 7.13
CA TYR A 31 4.67 -6.96 8.56
C TYR A 31 4.31 -5.51 8.86
N CYS A 32 4.88 -4.55 8.12
CA CYS A 32 4.61 -3.12 8.30
C CYS A 32 3.13 -2.79 8.04
N ILE A 33 2.57 -3.29 6.94
CA ILE A 33 1.15 -3.11 6.59
C ILE A 33 0.26 -3.69 7.70
N TYR A 34 0.52 -4.94 8.11
CA TYR A 34 -0.24 -5.59 9.19
C TYR A 34 -0.16 -4.82 10.51
N LYS A 35 1.04 -4.40 10.92
CA LYS A 35 1.23 -3.68 12.18
C LYS A 35 0.61 -2.30 12.16
N LEU A 36 0.68 -1.57 11.04
CA LEU A 36 0.01 -0.29 10.89
C LEU A 36 -1.51 -0.45 11.07
N SER A 37 -2.11 -1.43 10.38
CA SER A 37 -3.53 -1.73 10.55
C SER A 37 -3.86 -2.13 11.99
N ARG A 38 -3.04 -2.97 12.64
CA ARG A 38 -3.26 -3.33 14.04
C ARG A 38 -3.25 -2.11 14.96
N ARG A 39 -2.32 -1.16 14.77
CA ARG A 39 -2.27 0.09 15.54
C ARG A 39 -3.49 0.98 15.30
N ILE A 40 -4.03 0.99 14.09
CA ILE A 40 -5.28 1.69 13.79
C ILE A 40 -6.44 1.04 14.57
N ILE A 41 -6.56 -0.29 14.54
CA ILE A 41 -7.59 -1.04 15.29
C ILE A 41 -7.47 -0.80 16.79
N ASP A 42 -6.26 -0.86 17.35
CA ASP A 42 -6.01 -0.58 18.77
C ASP A 42 -6.51 0.83 19.16
N ARG A 43 -6.46 1.80 18.24
CA ARG A 43 -6.92 3.18 18.46
C ARG A 43 -8.44 3.36 18.30
N ILE A 44 -9.07 2.68 17.36
CA ILE A 44 -10.48 2.92 16.99
C ILE A 44 -11.45 1.82 17.48
N GLY A 45 -10.93 0.77 18.11
CA GLY A 45 -11.70 -0.36 18.63
C GLY A 45 -11.82 -1.51 17.62
N GLU A 46 -11.85 -2.74 18.14
CA GLU A 46 -12.01 -3.95 17.34
C GLU A 46 -13.49 -4.18 17.02
N SER A 47 -13.80 -4.25 15.72
CA SER A 47 -15.10 -4.63 15.20
C SER A 47 -14.93 -5.24 13.82
N TYR A 48 -15.89 -6.05 13.38
CA TYR A 48 -15.87 -6.60 12.02
C TYR A 48 -15.75 -5.49 10.96
N SER A 49 -16.47 -4.38 11.15
CA SER A 49 -16.42 -3.24 10.24
C SER A 49 -15.02 -2.61 10.16
N ASN A 50 -14.36 -2.40 11.30
CA ASN A 50 -13.02 -1.81 11.33
C ASN A 50 -11.94 -2.76 10.78
N LEU A 51 -12.05 -4.06 11.09
CA LEU A 51 -11.15 -5.09 10.56
C LEU A 51 -11.31 -5.23 9.04
N SER A 52 -12.56 -5.30 8.57
CA SER A 52 -12.89 -5.35 7.14
C SER A 52 -12.39 -4.11 6.41
N MET A 53 -12.58 -2.91 6.98
CA MET A 53 -12.04 -1.66 6.43
C MET A 53 -10.52 -1.74 6.20
N CYS A 54 -9.76 -2.27 7.17
CA CYS A 54 -8.31 -2.42 7.02
C CYS A 54 -7.97 -3.40 5.89
N SER A 55 -8.64 -4.56 5.85
CA SER A 55 -8.45 -5.58 4.80
C SER A 55 -8.76 -5.02 3.41
N SER A 56 -9.91 -4.36 3.25
CA SER A 56 -10.30 -3.72 1.98
C SER A 56 -9.33 -2.63 1.58
N ALA A 57 -8.82 -1.82 2.52
CA ALA A 57 -7.85 -0.79 2.21
C ALA A 57 -6.53 -1.36 1.66
N MET A 58 -6.06 -2.51 2.18
CA MET A 58 -4.89 -3.22 1.66
C MET A 58 -5.10 -3.67 0.22
N GLU A 59 -6.23 -4.31 -0.07
CA GLU A 59 -6.54 -4.80 -1.42
C GLU A 59 -6.66 -3.64 -2.42
N HIS A 60 -7.35 -2.56 -2.04
CA HIS A 60 -7.45 -1.38 -2.89
C HIS A 60 -6.07 -0.75 -3.16
N ALA A 61 -5.17 -0.70 -2.17
CA ALA A 61 -3.82 -0.19 -2.36
C ALA A 61 -3.00 -1.08 -3.32
N LYS A 62 -3.13 -2.41 -3.20
CA LYS A 62 -2.50 -3.38 -4.11
C LYS A 62 -3.01 -3.22 -5.54
N LEU A 63 -4.32 -3.09 -5.75
CA LEU A 63 -4.90 -2.90 -7.09
C LEU A 63 -4.42 -1.58 -7.72
N GLU A 64 -4.33 -0.50 -6.94
CA GLU A 64 -3.80 0.77 -7.42
C GLU A 64 -2.30 0.67 -7.75
N TRP A 65 -1.51 -0.06 -6.95
CA TRP A 65 -0.11 -0.37 -7.26
C TRP A 65 0.02 -1.14 -8.57
N TYR A 66 -0.78 -2.19 -8.74
CA TYR A 66 -0.80 -2.97 -9.98
C TYR A 66 -1.07 -2.05 -11.18
N ARG A 67 -2.13 -1.25 -11.10
CA ARG A 67 -2.55 -0.35 -12.18
C ARG A 67 -1.53 0.75 -12.50
N LYS A 68 -0.86 1.30 -11.50
CA LYS A 68 0.02 2.48 -11.66
C LYS A 68 1.50 2.14 -11.84
N GLN A 69 1.94 0.99 -11.35
CA GLN A 69 3.35 0.59 -11.34
C GLN A 69 3.58 -0.66 -12.17
N LEU A 70 2.85 -1.74 -11.88
CA LEU A 70 3.12 -3.03 -12.52
C LEU A 70 2.66 -3.06 -13.99
N SER A 71 1.44 -2.63 -14.28
CA SER A 71 0.90 -2.64 -15.65
C SER A 71 1.76 -1.82 -16.63
N PRO A 72 2.21 -0.58 -16.32
CA PRO A 72 3.12 0.14 -17.20
C PRO A 72 4.49 -0.56 -17.40
N TYR A 73 4.98 -1.26 -16.38
CA TYR A 73 6.19 -2.05 -16.49
C TYR A 73 5.97 -3.30 -17.38
N GLU A 74 4.82 -3.97 -17.25
CA GLU A 74 4.42 -5.08 -18.12
C GLU A 74 4.29 -4.62 -19.58
N ASP A 75 3.65 -3.48 -19.84
CA ASP A 75 3.57 -2.87 -21.18
C ASP A 75 4.96 -2.62 -21.78
N GLN A 76 5.91 -2.19 -20.95
CA GLN A 76 7.30 -2.01 -21.38
C GLN A 76 7.97 -3.37 -21.68
N LYS A 77 7.72 -4.40 -20.87
CA LYS A 77 8.25 -5.75 -21.10
C LYS A 77 7.64 -6.43 -22.32
N ILE A 78 6.38 -6.17 -22.65
CA ILE A 78 5.74 -6.61 -23.89
C ILE A 78 6.45 -6.01 -25.11
N LYS A 79 6.81 -4.71 -25.06
CA LYS A 79 7.58 -4.08 -26.15
C LYS A 79 8.99 -4.66 -26.30
N GLU A 80 9.63 -5.03 -25.19
CA GLU A 80 11.00 -5.56 -25.17
C GLU A 80 11.08 -7.03 -25.60
N ASN A 81 10.16 -7.86 -25.10
CA ASN A 81 10.25 -9.32 -25.19
C ASN A 81 9.19 -9.95 -26.10
N GLY A 82 8.25 -9.15 -26.61
CA GLY A 82 7.05 -9.63 -27.28
C GLY A 82 5.91 -9.88 -26.29
N ASP A 83 4.69 -9.87 -26.82
CA ASP A 83 3.50 -10.27 -26.08
C ASP A 83 3.40 -11.81 -25.99
N ILE A 84 2.62 -12.31 -25.04
CA ILE A 84 2.35 -13.75 -24.87
C ILE A 84 1.20 -14.18 -25.80
#